data_AF-A0A920IRD5-F1
#
_entry.id   AF-A0A920IRD5-F1
#
_cell.length_a   1.000
_cell.length_b   1.000
_cell.length_c   1.000
_cell.angle_alpha   90.00
_cell.angle_beta   90.00
_cell.angle_gamma   90.00
#
_symmetry.space_group_name_H-M   'P 1'
#
loop_
_entity.id
_entity.type
_entity.pdbx_description
1 polymer ?
#
loop_
_entity_poly.entity_id
_entity_poly.type
_entity_poly.pdbx_seq_one_letter_code
_entity_poly.pdbx_strand_id
1 'polypeptide(L)'
;MELKGSATEQNLKDAFAGESQANRRYLYFASKADVEGYNDVAAVFRSTAEGETGHAHGHLEYLEEVGDPATGLPMGDTKKNLEASIAGETPRVHRYVPGYGQDRA
;
A
#
# COMPACT_ATOMS: atom_id res chain seq x y z
N MET A 1 22.30 0.11 11.09
CA MET A 1 22.23 0.25 9.62
C MET A 1 21.07 1.21 9.38
N GLU A 2 21.26 2.27 8.58
CA GLU A 2 20.17 3.23 8.32
C GLU A 2 19.17 2.64 7.33
N LEU A 3 17.87 2.76 7.61
CA LEU A 3 16.83 2.24 6.73
C LEU A 3 16.72 3.06 5.44
N LYS A 4 16.86 4.39 5.54
CA LYS A 4 16.72 5.31 4.41
C LYS A 4 17.80 5.09 3.35
N GLY A 5 17.39 4.97 2.09
CA GLY A 5 18.24 4.70 0.93
C GLY A 5 18.76 3.26 0.85
N SER A 6 18.33 2.37 1.74
CA SER A 6 18.78 0.97 1.75
C SER A 6 17.97 0.09 0.81
N ALA A 7 18.53 -1.07 0.44
CA ALA A 7 17.78 -2.11 -0.26
C ALA A 7 16.58 -2.62 0.57
N THR A 8 16.69 -2.59 1.90
CA THR A 8 15.60 -3.00 2.80
C THR A 8 14.42 -2.04 2.71
N GLU A 9 14.65 -0.72 2.61
CA GLU A 9 13.56 0.25 2.39
C GLU A 9 12.80 -0.09 1.10
N GLN A 10 13.52 -0.34 0.00
CA GLN A 10 12.86 -0.68 -1.27
C GLN A 10 12.06 -1.99 -1.16
N ASN A 11 12.63 -3.02 -0.54
CA ASN A 11 11.95 -4.29 -0.33
C ASN A 11 10.66 -4.13 0.50
N LEU A 12 10.67 -3.27 1.52
CA LEU A 12 9.47 -2.97 2.32
C LEU A 12 8.40 -2.24 1.51
N LYS A 13 8.79 -1.29 0.65
CA LYS A 13 7.85 -0.59 -0.26
C LYS A 13 7.22 -1.56 -1.25
N ASP A 14 8.03 -2.44 -1.83
CA ASP A 14 7.57 -3.45 -2.79
C ASP A 14 6.63 -4.46 -2.12
N ALA A 15 6.96 -4.91 -0.90
CA ALA A 15 6.09 -5.78 -0.10
C ALA A 15 4.76 -5.09 0.25
N PHE A 16 4.79 -3.86 0.76
CA PHE A 16 3.58 -3.07 1.01
C PHE A 16 2.69 -2.95 -0.23
N ALA A 17 3.27 -2.67 -1.40
CA ALA A 17 2.54 -2.59 -2.66
C ALA A 17 1.96 -3.96 -3.08
N GLY A 18 2.69 -5.04 -2.87
CA GLY A 18 2.27 -6.41 -3.14
C GLY A 18 1.06 -6.83 -2.30
N GLU A 19 1.15 -6.63 -0.97
CA GLU A 19 0.08 -7.00 -0.04
C GLU A 19 -1.15 -6.11 -0.21
N SER A 20 -0.96 -4.83 -0.51
CA SER A 20 -2.07 -3.93 -0.86
C SER A 20 -2.83 -4.39 -2.11
N GLN A 21 -2.12 -4.86 -3.13
CA GLN A 21 -2.74 -5.42 -4.33
C GLN A 21 -3.43 -6.76 -4.04
N ALA A 22 -2.81 -7.62 -3.22
CA ALA A 22 -3.39 -8.90 -2.83
C ALA A 22 -4.71 -8.70 -2.08
N ASN A 23 -4.75 -7.83 -1.06
CA ASN A 23 -5.97 -7.44 -0.35
C ASN A 23 -7.10 -7.03 -1.31
N ARG A 24 -6.81 -6.09 -2.23
CA ARG A 24 -7.83 -5.59 -3.18
C ARG A 24 -8.35 -6.67 -4.12
N ARG A 25 -7.48 -7.58 -4.58
CA ARG A 25 -7.90 -8.74 -5.39
C ARG A 25 -8.76 -9.70 -4.59
N TYR A 26 -8.38 -10.03 -3.36
CA TYR A 26 -9.12 -10.99 -2.54
C TYR A 26 -10.49 -10.47 -2.13
N LEU A 27 -10.65 -9.19 -1.84
CA LEU A 27 -11.98 -8.59 -1.62
C LEU A 27 -12.85 -8.64 -2.89
N TYR A 28 -12.26 -8.43 -4.07
CA TYR A 28 -12.98 -8.59 -5.33
C TYR A 28 -13.39 -10.05 -5.58
N PHE A 29 -12.50 -11.01 -5.30
CA PHE A 29 -12.80 -12.45 -5.43
C PHE A 29 -13.87 -12.90 -4.45
N ALA A 30 -13.85 -12.42 -3.21
CA ALA A 30 -14.91 -12.67 -2.24
C ALA A 30 -16.28 -12.22 -2.79
N SER A 31 -16.34 -11.02 -3.37
CA SER A 31 -17.57 -10.48 -3.96
C SER A 31 -18.07 -11.33 -5.14
N LYS A 32 -17.16 -11.93 -5.92
CA LYS A 32 -17.54 -12.87 -6.99
C LYS A 32 -18.05 -14.19 -6.42
N ALA A 33 -17.40 -14.73 -5.40
CA ALA A 33 -17.84 -15.95 -4.73
C ALA A 33 -19.24 -15.80 -4.09
N ASP A 34 -19.58 -14.62 -3.54
CA ASP A 34 -20.95 -14.35 -3.06
C ASP A 34 -21.98 -14.44 -4.19
N VAL A 35 -21.69 -13.83 -5.35
CA VAL A 35 -22.60 -13.81 -6.50
C VAL A 35 -22.82 -15.23 -7.06
N GLU A 36 -21.80 -16.06 -7.00
CA GLU A 36 -21.84 -17.47 -7.42
C GLU A 36 -22.48 -18.40 -6.37
N GLY A 37 -22.77 -17.89 -5.16
CA GLY A 37 -23.38 -18.65 -4.07
C GLY A 37 -22.40 -19.47 -3.22
N TYR A 38 -21.10 -19.25 -3.36
CA TYR A 38 -20.04 -19.92 -2.60
C TYR A 38 -19.68 -19.16 -1.32
N ASN A 39 -20.62 -19.10 -0.37
CA ASN A 39 -20.49 -18.28 0.85
C ASN A 39 -19.25 -18.61 1.68
N ASP A 40 -18.92 -19.90 1.86
CA ASP A 40 -17.74 -20.32 2.64
C ASP A 40 -16.43 -19.88 1.95
N VAL A 41 -16.38 -19.95 0.62
CA VAL A 41 -15.21 -19.49 -0.17
C VAL A 41 -15.07 -17.98 -0.07
N ALA A 42 -16.20 -17.25 -0.13
CA ALA A 42 -16.20 -15.80 0.06
C ALA A 42 -15.70 -15.41 1.46
N ALA A 43 -16.07 -16.17 2.50
CA ALA A 43 -15.58 -15.95 3.86
C ALA A 43 -14.07 -16.17 3.97
N VAL A 44 -13.53 -17.22 3.33
CA VAL A 44 -12.08 -17.46 3.27
C VAL A 44 -11.36 -16.30 2.58
N PHE A 45 -11.82 -15.86 1.40
CA PHE A 45 -11.19 -14.74 0.71
C PHE A 45 -11.18 -13.44 1.52
N ARG A 46 -12.27 -13.12 2.23
CA ARG A 46 -12.31 -11.95 3.12
C ARG A 46 -11.32 -12.08 4.27
N SER A 47 -11.26 -13.26 4.89
CA SER A 47 -10.30 -13.52 5.98
C SER A 47 -8.86 -13.43 5.51
N THR A 48 -8.55 -13.91 4.29
CA THR A 48 -7.21 -13.74 3.71
C THR A 48 -6.92 -12.28 3.42
N ALA A 49 -7.87 -11.52 2.87
CA ALA A 49 -7.68 -10.09 2.62
C ALA A 49 -7.37 -9.31 3.91
N GLU A 50 -8.04 -9.63 5.02
CA GLU A 50 -7.75 -9.06 6.34
C GLU A 50 -6.32 -9.39 6.79
N GLY A 51 -5.86 -10.63 6.54
CA GLY A 51 -4.47 -11.03 6.77
C GLY A 51 -3.48 -10.15 5.99
N GLU A 52 -3.74 -9.89 4.71
CA GLU A 52 -2.88 -9.02 3.90
C GLU A 52 -2.92 -7.56 4.33
N THR A 53 -4.03 -7.09 4.91
CA THR A 53 -4.07 -5.78 5.58
C THR A 53 -3.11 -5.74 6.77
N GLY A 54 -3.10 -6.80 7.58
CA GLY A 54 -2.13 -6.95 8.67
C GLY A 54 -0.68 -6.92 8.19
N HIS A 55 -0.36 -7.68 7.14
CA HIS A 55 0.98 -7.69 6.54
C HIS A 55 1.39 -6.30 6.00
N ALA A 56 0.49 -5.64 5.25
CA ALA A 56 0.74 -4.31 4.71
C ALA A 56 0.99 -3.27 5.82
N HIS A 57 0.19 -3.28 6.89
CA HIS A 57 0.38 -2.40 8.04
C HIS A 57 1.71 -2.67 8.75
N GLY A 58 2.09 -3.94 8.93
CA GLY A 58 3.40 -4.31 9.50
C GLY A 58 4.57 -3.73 8.69
N HIS A 59 4.49 -3.71 7.36
CA HIS A 59 5.51 -3.04 6.54
C HIS A 59 5.51 -1.51 6.71
N LEU A 60 4.33 -0.88 6.83
CA LEU A 60 4.21 0.56 7.06
C LEU A 60 4.81 0.99 8.40
N GLU A 61 4.69 0.17 9.45
CA GLU A 61 5.29 0.47 10.77
C GLU A 61 6.81 0.64 10.66
N TYR A 62 7.50 -0.19 9.87
CA TYR A 62 8.93 0.00 9.61
C TYR A 62 9.20 1.21 8.71
N LEU A 63 8.36 1.44 7.71
CA LEU A 63 8.51 2.57 6.79
C LEU A 63 8.21 3.93 7.44
N GLU A 64 7.50 3.98 8.57
CA GLU A 64 7.24 5.23 9.31
C GLU A 64 8.55 5.97 9.64
N GLU A 65 9.65 5.25 9.88
CA GLU A 65 10.98 5.82 10.13
C GLU A 65 11.52 6.65 8.96
N VAL A 66 11.09 6.35 7.72
CA VAL A 66 11.64 6.92 6.49
C VAL A 66 10.62 7.69 5.65
N GLY A 67 9.32 7.50 5.91
CA GLY A 67 8.20 8.22 5.31
C GLY A 67 7.24 7.33 4.52
N ASP A 68 6.13 7.94 4.12
CA ASP A 68 5.06 7.32 3.34
C ASP A 68 5.60 6.73 2.03
N PRO A 69 5.35 5.44 1.73
CA PRO A 69 5.85 4.81 0.51
C PRO A 69 5.33 5.48 -0.78
N ALA A 70 4.17 6.14 -0.74
CA ALA A 70 3.60 6.78 -1.93
C ALA A 70 4.15 8.19 -2.21
N THR A 71 4.41 8.98 -1.15
CA THR A 71 4.79 10.40 -1.28
C THR A 71 6.18 10.74 -0.77
N GLY A 72 6.78 9.87 0.05
CA GLY A 72 8.02 10.12 0.79
C GLY A 72 7.89 11.15 1.92
N LEU A 73 6.68 11.64 2.21
CA LEU A 73 6.44 12.56 3.33
C LEU A 73 6.36 11.82 4.67
N PRO A 74 6.61 12.48 5.81
CA PRO A 74 6.50 11.84 7.11
C PRO A 74 5.10 11.27 7.37
N MET A 75 5.05 10.09 7.98
CA MET A 75 3.84 9.48 8.56
C MET A 75 3.90 9.55 10.10
N GLY A 76 2.80 9.15 10.76
CA GLY A 76 2.72 8.97 12.21
C GLY A 76 1.45 9.56 12.80
N ASP A 77 1.55 10.74 13.43
CA ASP A 77 0.37 11.42 13.96
C ASP A 77 -0.65 11.78 12.86
N THR A 78 -1.91 11.99 13.26
CA THR A 78 -3.01 12.25 12.33
C THR A 78 -2.76 13.45 11.42
N LYS A 79 -2.03 14.47 11.88
CA LYS A 79 -1.74 15.65 11.07
C LYS A 79 -0.76 15.29 9.94
N LYS A 80 0.32 14.57 10.25
CA LYS A 80 1.27 14.07 9.24
C LYS A 80 0.60 13.17 8.22
N ASN A 81 -0.25 12.24 8.68
CA ASN A 81 -0.96 11.31 7.78
C ASN A 81 -1.89 12.07 6.83
N LEU A 82 -2.55 13.13 7.30
CA LEU A 82 -3.39 13.99 6.46
C LEU A 82 -2.55 14.75 5.42
N GLU A 83 -1.40 15.32 5.82
CA GLU A 83 -0.49 16.02 4.91
C GLU A 83 0.06 15.09 3.81
N ALA A 84 0.49 13.87 4.18
CA ALA A 84 0.92 12.86 3.23
C ALA A 84 -0.21 12.45 2.27
N SER A 85 -1.42 12.25 2.79
CA SER A 85 -2.59 11.90 1.96
C SER A 85 -2.94 13.00 0.95
N ILE A 86 -2.98 14.26 1.37
CA ILE A 86 -3.26 15.41 0.49
C ILE A 86 -2.20 15.51 -0.62
N ALA A 87 -0.94 15.27 -0.29
CA ALA A 87 0.15 15.28 -1.27
C ALA A 87 -0.02 14.17 -2.31
N GLY A 88 -0.39 12.95 -1.89
CA GLY A 88 -0.59 11.80 -2.78
C GLY A 88 -1.73 12.00 -3.78
N GLU A 89 -2.82 12.67 -3.37
CA GLU A 89 -3.98 12.96 -4.22
C GLU A 89 -3.79 14.18 -5.14
N THR A 90 -2.78 15.02 -4.86
CA THR A 90 -2.55 16.23 -5.65
C THR A 90 -1.71 15.89 -6.90
N PRO A 91 -2.21 16.13 -8.14
CA PRO A 91 -1.52 15.74 -9.39
C PRO A 91 -0.09 16.29 -9.55
N ARG A 92 0.25 17.33 -8.81
CA ARG A 92 1.56 17.98 -8.84
C ARG A 92 2.67 17.13 -8.24
N VAL A 93 2.38 16.21 -7.32
CA VAL A 93 3.38 15.32 -6.69
C VAL A 93 3.66 14.09 -7.56
N HIS A 94 2.64 13.56 -8.23
CA HIS A 94 2.78 12.39 -9.12
C HIS A 94 3.70 12.65 -10.33
N ARG A 95 3.97 13.92 -10.68
CA ARG A 95 4.83 14.32 -11.80
C ARG A 95 6.30 14.57 -11.40
N TYR A 96 6.65 14.55 -10.12
CA TYR A 96 7.98 14.94 -9.63
C TYR A 96 8.67 13.86 -8.78
N VAL A 97 8.45 12.59 -9.11
CA VAL A 97 9.30 11.49 -8.63
C VAL A 97 10.38 11.26 -9.69
N PRO A 98 11.67 11.54 -9.40
CA PRO A 98 12.76 11.15 -10.30
C PRO A 98 12.75 9.63 -10.47
N GLY A 99 12.29 9.14 -11.61
CA GLY A 99 12.11 7.70 -11.90
C GLY A 99 10.70 7.31 -12.37
N TYR A 100 9.68 8.14 -12.14
CA TYR A 100 8.36 7.99 -12.75
C TYR A 100 8.08 9.16 -13.70
N GLY A 101 8.34 8.94 -14.99
CA GLY A 101 8.23 9.91 -16.08
C GLY A 101 9.57 10.01 -16.80
N GLN A 102 9.75 9.46 -18.00
CA GLN A 102 9.13 9.87 -19.25
C GLN A 102 8.97 8.60 -20.12
N ASP A 103 7.76 8.23 -20.49
CA ASP A 103 7.45 7.47 -21.73
C ASP A 103 6.02 6.98 -21.63
N ARG A 104 5.06 7.84 -22.01
CA ARG A 104 3.93 7.49 -22.89
C ARG A 104 3.50 8.77 -23.60
N ALA A 105 3.89 8.85 -24.86
CA ALA A 105 3.30 9.73 -25.86
C ALA A 105 1.81 9.37 -26.08
#